data_AF-A0A4Z0NPG6-F1
#
_entry.id   AF-A0A4Z0NPG6-F1
#
_cell.length_a   1.000
_cell.length_b   1.000
_cell.length_c   1.000
_cell.angle_alpha   90.00
_cell.angle_beta   90.00
_cell.angle_gamma   90.00
#
_symmetry.space_group_name_H-M   'P 1'
#
loop_
_entity.id
_entity.type
_entity.pdbx_description
1 polymer ?
#
loop_
_entity_poly.entity_id
_entity_poly.type
_entity_poly.pdbx_seq_one_letter_code
_entity_poly.pdbx_strand_id
1 'polypeptide(L)'
;MTYDTISALAEADRSSAAVKAENILRQRLRISNPHDPREVIEGLRRLFPDQAAALDREASGLPSGLADLYPRPVAVPVAGMAASEFDRARDAIETDLRALATDNQLREVDAEIEGWGQAIRTLLVNGRNAAQMALDPRARDRALAVRRQLCDYARMVRLAGASNPAANPAYRRLAQGIDTAAALILVASGEALAELGIAGGQIVLTAPVGELQARRDAIVIALRTLNGTADGAGDDFPRGVYGLRTLLHRLREGGNAELLAYLDETIMARTLDDLIDYAANGTGRGMRVLSAAAAVPLAHLTRVAEAAGDVDRGSPAISRLTHTLALFIDAFQQSPGHRLQVIARPALLRIGQQGSGIRDDGASRLVGLVEARGDLVQRVDCLMGCDCERQRIAGQIVVDGLLAGIDRAIDLYTVGTDPDGQGDPERRAVAYGLLCTVLCGFISEAEHPRNAADDAAETEIGRVLAQARRFHETIRDLARLLVGPWRHAADRPRTIRLVRSELFAYWRAEGHWLDAAPRFAGACTIADRGVPGARAAGPRDPVTNPRAVLRTLVLHAFEATGDVPDGLVPLTHRMTDHEAVSLETIACRL
;
A
#
# COMPACT_ATOMS: atom_id res chain seq x y z
N MET A 1 -57.89 -4.16 -16.80
CA MET A 1 -58.82 -5.02 -16.01
C MET A 1 -59.07 -4.32 -14.69
N THR A 2 -60.32 -3.97 -14.42
CA THR A 2 -60.74 -3.16 -13.28
C THR A 2 -60.68 -3.95 -11.97
N TYR A 3 -60.36 -3.26 -10.87
CA TYR A 3 -60.14 -3.79 -9.51
C TYR A 3 -61.31 -4.63 -8.97
N ASP A 4 -62.51 -4.45 -9.52
CA ASP A 4 -63.73 -5.14 -9.07
C ASP A 4 -63.82 -6.61 -9.48
N THR A 5 -63.05 -7.07 -10.49
CA THR A 5 -63.08 -8.49 -10.91
C THR A 5 -62.21 -9.39 -10.03
N ILE A 6 -61.28 -8.82 -9.24
CA ILE A 6 -60.43 -9.59 -8.31
C ILE A 6 -61.14 -9.79 -6.96
N SER A 7 -62.02 -8.86 -6.57
CA SER A 7 -62.74 -8.94 -5.28
C SER A 7 -63.78 -10.08 -5.24
N ALA A 8 -64.22 -10.59 -6.38
CA ALA A 8 -65.19 -11.68 -6.48
C ALA A 8 -64.57 -13.10 -6.35
N LEU A 9 -63.24 -13.21 -6.31
CA LEU A 9 -62.52 -14.48 -6.03
C LEU A 9 -62.05 -14.60 -4.57
N ALA A 10 -62.40 -13.61 -3.72
CA ALA A 10 -61.99 -13.55 -2.32
C ALA A 10 -63.07 -14.04 -1.34
N GLU A 11 -63.93 -14.99 -1.74
CA GLU A 11 -64.59 -15.86 -0.77
C GLU A 11 -63.57 -16.90 -0.31
N ALA A 12 -63.00 -16.66 0.88
CA ALA A 12 -61.99 -17.52 1.49
C ALA A 12 -62.47 -18.99 1.52
N ASP A 13 -61.79 -19.85 0.76
CA ASP A 13 -61.98 -21.30 0.80
C ASP A 13 -61.54 -21.82 2.17
N ARG A 14 -62.48 -22.00 3.10
CA ARG A 14 -62.23 -22.42 4.50
C ARG A 14 -62.01 -23.93 4.64
N SER A 15 -61.46 -24.59 3.63
CA SER A 15 -61.11 -26.01 3.71
C SER A 15 -59.99 -26.24 4.75
N SER A 16 -59.98 -27.40 5.42
CA SER A 16 -58.94 -27.68 6.44
C SER A 16 -57.53 -27.75 5.84
N ALA A 17 -57.43 -27.99 4.53
CA ALA A 17 -56.20 -27.94 3.77
C ALA A 17 -55.69 -26.50 3.59
N ALA A 18 -56.58 -25.55 3.30
CA ALA A 18 -56.24 -24.12 3.19
C ALA A 18 -55.72 -23.56 4.52
N VAL A 19 -56.38 -23.87 5.64
CA VAL A 19 -55.95 -23.45 6.98
C VAL A 19 -54.58 -24.03 7.36
N LYS A 20 -54.27 -25.27 6.96
CA LYS A 20 -52.95 -25.87 7.15
C LYS A 20 -51.87 -25.18 6.32
N ALA A 21 -52.15 -24.89 5.05
CA ALA A 21 -51.23 -24.19 4.17
C ALA A 21 -50.92 -22.77 4.69
N GLU A 22 -51.94 -22.04 5.15
CA GLU A 22 -51.78 -20.72 5.78
C GLU A 22 -50.88 -20.75 7.02
N ASN A 23 -51.06 -21.74 7.89
CA ASN A 23 -50.21 -21.88 9.08
C ASN A 23 -48.76 -22.20 8.73
N ILE A 24 -48.53 -23.00 7.69
CA ILE A 24 -47.17 -23.26 7.17
C ILE A 24 -46.56 -21.97 6.62
N LEU A 25 -47.31 -21.18 5.86
CA LEU A 25 -46.84 -19.90 5.30
C LEU A 25 -46.49 -18.89 6.41
N ARG A 26 -47.36 -18.72 7.41
CA ARG A 26 -47.08 -17.86 8.58
C ARG A 26 -45.81 -18.30 9.32
N GLN A 27 -45.65 -19.60 9.55
CA GLN A 27 -44.50 -20.14 10.29
C GLN A 27 -43.19 -20.02 9.50
N ARG A 28 -43.21 -20.34 8.20
CA ARG A 28 -42.00 -20.34 7.35
C ARG A 28 -41.57 -18.93 6.97
N LEU A 29 -42.51 -18.06 6.61
CA LEU A 29 -42.22 -16.69 6.15
C LEU A 29 -42.20 -15.66 7.28
N ARG A 30 -42.62 -16.04 8.50
CA ARG A 30 -42.77 -15.16 9.67
C ARG A 30 -43.66 -13.94 9.39
N ILE A 31 -44.81 -14.20 8.78
CA ILE A 31 -45.80 -13.19 8.35
C ILE A 31 -47.08 -13.31 9.17
N SER A 32 -47.81 -12.20 9.33
CA SER A 32 -49.05 -12.15 10.10
C SER A 32 -50.25 -12.52 9.24
N ASN A 33 -50.30 -12.02 8.01
CA ASN A 33 -51.37 -12.27 7.06
C ASN A 33 -50.86 -12.93 5.75
N PRO A 34 -51.15 -14.22 5.52
CA PRO A 34 -50.73 -14.91 4.30
C PRO A 34 -51.50 -14.48 3.04
N HIS A 35 -52.58 -13.69 3.18
CA HIS A 35 -53.33 -13.13 2.07
C HIS A 35 -52.90 -11.71 1.68
N ASP A 36 -52.02 -11.08 2.47
CA ASP A 36 -51.43 -9.79 2.08
C ASP A 36 -50.20 -10.05 1.20
N PRO A 37 -50.24 -9.72 -0.10
CA PRO A 37 -49.12 -9.96 -1.00
C PRO A 37 -47.86 -9.20 -0.56
N ARG A 38 -47.98 -8.06 0.13
CA ARG A 38 -46.81 -7.28 0.58
C ARG A 38 -46.06 -7.99 1.71
N GLU A 39 -46.79 -8.54 2.68
CA GLU A 39 -46.18 -9.31 3.76
C GLU A 39 -45.53 -10.60 3.24
N VAL A 40 -46.20 -11.31 2.32
CA VAL A 40 -45.66 -12.54 1.72
C VAL A 40 -44.38 -12.27 0.94
N ILE A 41 -44.33 -11.21 0.13
CA ILE A 41 -43.13 -10.80 -0.61
C ILE A 41 -41.98 -10.48 0.36
N GLU A 42 -42.25 -9.71 1.41
CA GLU A 42 -41.26 -9.36 2.42
C GLU A 42 -40.74 -10.60 3.18
N GLY A 43 -41.63 -11.54 3.52
CA GLY A 43 -41.27 -12.82 4.13
C GLY A 43 -40.42 -13.70 3.20
N LEU A 44 -40.74 -13.72 1.89
CA LEU A 44 -39.96 -14.45 0.89
C LEU A 44 -38.58 -13.81 0.65
N ARG A 45 -38.48 -12.47 0.64
CA ARG A 45 -37.19 -11.75 0.51
C ARG A 45 -36.25 -12.07 1.67
N ARG A 46 -36.79 -12.25 2.88
CA ARG A 46 -36.00 -12.70 4.05
C ARG A 46 -35.54 -14.14 3.94
N LEU A 47 -36.35 -15.01 3.31
CA LEU A 47 -36.04 -16.43 3.18
C LEU A 47 -35.07 -16.72 2.01
N PHE A 48 -35.09 -15.88 0.97
CA PHE A 48 -34.26 -16.00 -0.24
C PHE A 48 -33.56 -14.67 -0.57
N PRO A 49 -32.59 -14.24 0.25
CA PRO A 49 -31.92 -12.94 0.09
C PRO A 49 -31.20 -12.79 -1.26
N ASP A 50 -30.65 -13.88 -1.79
CA ASP A 50 -29.92 -13.88 -3.06
C ASP A 50 -30.82 -13.60 -4.27
N GLN A 51 -32.04 -14.15 -4.26
CA GLN A 51 -33.03 -13.95 -5.32
C GLN A 51 -33.68 -12.57 -5.22
N ALA A 52 -33.90 -12.08 -3.99
CA ALA A 52 -34.38 -10.72 -3.76
C ALA A 52 -33.41 -9.66 -4.32
N ALA A 53 -32.11 -9.83 -4.05
CA ALA A 53 -31.07 -8.93 -4.57
C ALA A 53 -30.92 -9.02 -6.10
N ALA A 54 -31.23 -10.17 -6.71
CA ALA A 54 -31.27 -10.30 -8.18
C ALA A 54 -32.46 -9.55 -8.78
N LEU A 55 -33.65 -9.70 -8.18
CA LEU A 55 -34.87 -9.01 -8.61
C LEU A 55 -34.79 -7.48 -8.43
N ASP A 56 -34.13 -6.99 -7.38
CA ASP A 56 -33.91 -5.55 -7.17
C ASP A 56 -32.96 -4.94 -8.21
N ARG A 57 -31.98 -5.73 -8.67
CA ARG A 57 -31.09 -5.35 -9.78
C ARG A 57 -31.82 -5.35 -11.12
N GLU A 58 -32.73 -6.29 -11.33
CA GLU A 58 -33.61 -6.32 -12.50
C GLU A 58 -34.59 -5.14 -12.51
N ALA A 59 -35.21 -4.84 -11.36
CA ALA A 59 -36.11 -3.70 -11.20
C ALA A 59 -35.41 -2.34 -11.39
N SER A 60 -34.10 -2.27 -11.17
CA SER A 60 -33.25 -1.10 -11.48
C SER A 60 -32.73 -1.08 -12.93
N GLY A 61 -33.19 -2.00 -13.77
CA GLY A 61 -32.94 -2.00 -15.22
C GLY A 61 -31.71 -2.79 -15.67
N LEU A 62 -31.13 -3.64 -14.81
CA LEU A 62 -29.98 -4.47 -15.16
C LEU A 62 -30.42 -5.91 -15.53
N PRO A 63 -30.01 -6.47 -16.68
CA PRO A 63 -30.45 -7.80 -17.12
C PRO A 63 -29.99 -8.93 -16.18
N SER A 64 -30.92 -9.82 -15.80
CA SER A 64 -30.74 -10.90 -14.81
C SER A 64 -29.69 -11.95 -15.20
N GLY A 65 -29.38 -12.10 -16.50
CA GLY A 65 -28.40 -13.05 -17.03
C GLY A 65 -26.93 -12.58 -17.00
N LEU A 66 -26.67 -11.29 -16.72
CA LEU A 66 -25.32 -10.75 -16.57
C LEU A 66 -24.82 -10.80 -15.11
N ALA A 67 -25.67 -11.22 -14.16
CA ALA A 67 -25.34 -11.24 -12.73
C ALA A 67 -24.22 -12.24 -12.37
N ASP A 68 -24.03 -13.30 -13.16
CA ASP A 68 -22.92 -14.26 -12.99
C ASP A 68 -21.57 -13.73 -13.54
N LEU A 69 -21.61 -12.67 -14.37
CA LEU A 69 -20.42 -12.02 -14.91
C LEU A 69 -19.94 -10.84 -14.05
N TYR A 70 -20.68 -10.48 -13.00
CA TYR A 70 -20.24 -9.49 -12.01
C TYR A 70 -19.70 -10.20 -10.77
N PRO A 71 -18.47 -9.88 -10.33
CA PRO A 71 -17.94 -10.45 -9.10
C PRO A 71 -18.89 -10.14 -7.95
N ARG A 72 -19.23 -11.19 -7.18
CA ARG A 72 -19.99 -11.07 -5.93
C ARG A 72 -19.41 -9.91 -5.10
N PRO A 73 -20.24 -9.08 -4.44
CA PRO A 73 -19.72 -8.14 -3.46
C PRO A 73 -18.93 -8.93 -2.42
N VAL A 74 -17.64 -8.64 -2.35
CA VAL A 74 -16.74 -9.09 -1.28
C VAL A 74 -17.35 -8.66 0.06
N ALA A 75 -17.16 -9.50 1.07
CA ALA A 75 -17.71 -9.43 2.43
C ALA A 75 -18.09 -8.02 2.93
N VAL A 76 -19.20 -7.96 3.68
CA VAL A 76 -19.65 -6.78 4.42
C VAL A 76 -18.47 -6.22 5.23
N PRO A 77 -18.14 -4.91 5.10
CA PRO A 77 -17.07 -4.30 5.88
C PRO A 77 -17.40 -4.42 7.37
N VAL A 78 -16.59 -5.16 8.11
CA VAL A 78 -16.68 -5.18 9.56
C VAL A 78 -16.01 -3.90 10.07
N ALA A 79 -16.73 -3.18 10.94
CA ALA A 79 -16.19 -1.97 11.55
C ALA A 79 -15.12 -2.35 12.58
N GLY A 80 -13.86 -2.31 12.18
CA GLY A 80 -12.70 -2.44 13.07
C GLY A 80 -12.49 -1.21 13.97
N MET A 81 -11.64 -1.34 15.00
CA MET A 81 -11.34 -0.23 15.92
C MET A 81 -10.75 0.98 15.19
N ALA A 82 -9.99 0.75 14.12
CA ALA A 82 -9.44 1.81 13.26
C ALA A 82 -10.51 2.68 12.59
N ALA A 83 -11.75 2.19 12.42
CA ALA A 83 -12.81 2.96 11.78
C ALA A 83 -13.18 4.23 12.56
N SER A 84 -13.25 4.13 13.89
CA SER A 84 -13.60 5.28 14.76
C SER A 84 -12.47 6.30 14.88
N GLU A 85 -11.21 5.84 14.87
CA GLU A 85 -10.02 6.69 14.81
C GLU A 85 -9.93 7.40 13.45
N PHE A 86 -10.30 6.71 12.38
CA PHE A 86 -10.32 7.30 11.03
C PHE A 86 -11.36 8.41 10.91
N ASP A 87 -12.56 8.22 11.46
CA ASP A 87 -13.57 9.28 11.52
C ASP A 87 -13.07 10.50 12.31
N ARG A 88 -12.42 10.29 13.45
CA ARG A 88 -11.78 11.38 14.23
C ARG A 88 -10.69 12.10 13.43
N ALA A 89 -9.81 11.37 12.74
CA ALA A 89 -8.77 11.96 11.91
C ALA A 89 -9.35 12.78 10.76
N ARG A 90 -10.41 12.28 10.09
CA ARG A 90 -11.12 13.03 9.05
C ARG A 90 -11.71 14.32 9.60
N ASP A 91 -12.40 14.27 10.73
CA ASP A 91 -13.06 15.45 11.30
C ASP A 91 -12.03 16.50 11.78
N ALA A 92 -10.85 16.07 12.25
CA ALA A 92 -9.72 16.95 12.53
C ALA A 92 -9.17 17.61 11.27
N ILE A 93 -8.93 16.86 10.19
CA ILE A 93 -8.49 17.38 8.89
C ILE A 93 -9.49 18.42 8.36
N GLU A 94 -10.79 18.16 8.46
CA GLU A 94 -11.82 19.12 8.03
C GLU A 94 -11.80 20.41 8.85
N THR A 95 -11.52 20.30 10.15
CA THR A 95 -11.39 21.47 11.01
C THR A 95 -10.17 22.30 10.65
N ASP A 96 -9.03 21.66 10.40
CA ASP A 96 -7.79 22.34 10.00
C ASP A 96 -7.88 22.95 8.59
N LEU A 97 -8.53 22.27 7.63
CA LEU A 97 -8.80 22.81 6.29
C LEU A 97 -9.68 24.05 6.35
N ARG A 98 -10.74 24.02 7.18
CA ARG A 98 -11.60 25.19 7.40
C ARG A 98 -10.82 26.33 8.05
N ALA A 99 -9.97 26.03 9.03
CA ALA A 99 -9.13 27.04 9.68
C ALA A 99 -8.19 27.74 8.68
N LEU A 100 -7.54 26.98 7.78
CA LEU A 100 -6.69 27.54 6.73
C LEU A 100 -7.47 28.35 5.68
N ALA A 101 -8.62 27.85 5.23
CA ALA A 101 -9.45 28.53 4.23
C ALA A 101 -10.03 29.86 4.75
N THR A 102 -10.18 30.01 6.06
CA THR A 102 -10.69 31.23 6.71
C THR A 102 -9.60 32.16 7.22
N ASP A 103 -8.33 31.80 7.04
CA ASP A 103 -7.21 32.63 7.44
C ASP A 103 -7.07 33.85 6.51
N ASN A 104 -7.10 35.04 7.10
CA ASN A 104 -6.97 36.29 6.36
C ASN A 104 -5.61 36.43 5.63
N GLN A 105 -4.57 35.74 6.11
CA GLN A 105 -3.23 35.76 5.50
C GLN A 105 -3.14 34.90 4.24
N LEU A 106 -4.10 34.00 4.01
CA LEU A 106 -4.12 33.03 2.92
C LEU A 106 -5.22 33.31 1.89
N ARG A 107 -5.83 34.50 1.91
CA ARG A 107 -6.91 34.89 0.98
C ARG A 107 -6.52 34.81 -0.49
N GLU A 108 -5.23 34.94 -0.81
CA GLU A 108 -4.75 34.87 -2.19
C GLU A 108 -4.63 33.44 -2.72
N VAL A 109 -4.73 32.44 -1.85
CA VAL A 109 -4.59 31.01 -2.16
C VAL A 109 -5.79 30.19 -1.65
N ASP A 110 -6.94 30.85 -1.45
CA ASP A 110 -8.16 30.24 -0.92
C ASP A 110 -8.69 29.14 -1.85
N ALA A 111 -8.76 29.42 -3.14
CA ALA A 111 -9.17 28.47 -4.18
C ALA A 111 -8.27 27.23 -4.24
N GLU A 112 -6.96 27.41 -4.07
CA GLU A 112 -5.99 26.31 -4.01
C GLU A 112 -6.22 25.43 -2.78
N ILE A 113 -6.43 26.03 -1.60
CA ILE A 113 -6.71 25.31 -0.35
C ILE A 113 -8.06 24.57 -0.44
N GLU A 114 -9.07 25.16 -1.06
CA GLU A 114 -10.35 24.50 -1.34
C GLU A 114 -10.17 23.29 -2.28
N GLY A 115 -9.38 23.46 -3.34
CA GLY A 115 -9.03 22.39 -4.28
C GLY A 115 -8.30 21.23 -3.59
N TRP A 116 -7.35 21.53 -2.70
CA TRP A 116 -6.70 20.54 -1.84
C TRP A 116 -7.71 19.83 -0.94
N GLY A 117 -8.59 20.58 -0.29
CA GLY A 117 -9.62 20.02 0.57
C GLY A 117 -10.52 19.02 -0.17
N GLN A 118 -10.94 19.35 -1.39
CA GLN A 118 -11.76 18.44 -2.20
C GLN A 118 -11.02 17.17 -2.61
N ALA A 119 -9.75 17.29 -3.00
CA ALA A 119 -8.91 16.14 -3.32
C ALA A 119 -8.68 15.25 -2.09
N ILE A 120 -8.29 15.83 -0.96
CA ILE A 120 -8.04 15.12 0.31
C ILE A 120 -9.29 14.38 0.77
N ARG A 121 -10.48 15.02 0.74
CA ARG A 121 -11.76 14.36 1.07
C ARG A 121 -12.02 13.12 0.23
N THR A 122 -11.83 13.25 -1.08
CA THR A 122 -12.01 12.15 -2.03
C THR A 122 -11.05 11.00 -1.72
N LEU A 123 -9.80 11.33 -1.43
CA LEU A 123 -8.79 10.34 -1.03
C LEU A 123 -9.13 9.66 0.30
N LEU A 124 -9.58 10.39 1.32
CA LEU A 124 -9.95 9.80 2.62
C LEU A 124 -11.09 8.77 2.47
N VAL A 125 -12.12 9.08 1.69
CA VAL A 125 -13.25 8.16 1.43
C VAL A 125 -12.76 6.94 0.64
N ASN A 126 -12.02 7.16 -0.46
CA ASN A 126 -11.52 6.08 -1.31
C ASN A 126 -10.56 5.17 -0.55
N GLY A 127 -9.66 5.74 0.26
CA GLY A 127 -8.68 5.03 1.07
C GLY A 127 -9.34 4.15 2.12
N ARG A 128 -10.34 4.68 2.85
CA ARG A 128 -11.10 3.90 3.83
C ARG A 128 -11.81 2.71 3.19
N ASN A 129 -12.54 2.95 2.11
CA ASN A 129 -13.30 1.90 1.43
C ASN A 129 -12.37 0.82 0.86
N ALA A 130 -11.24 1.22 0.28
CA ALA A 130 -10.24 0.30 -0.26
C ALA A 130 -9.56 -0.52 0.85
N ALA A 131 -9.24 0.10 2.00
CA ALA A 131 -8.63 -0.58 3.14
C ALA A 131 -9.55 -1.66 3.75
N GLN A 132 -10.85 -1.39 3.84
CA GLN A 132 -11.84 -2.37 4.33
C GLN A 132 -11.95 -3.60 3.43
N MET A 133 -11.59 -3.45 2.15
CA MET A 133 -11.61 -4.52 1.15
C MET A 133 -10.20 -5.11 0.90
N ALA A 134 -9.24 -4.93 1.80
CA ALA A 134 -7.83 -5.31 1.59
C ALA A 134 -7.56 -6.81 1.29
N LEU A 135 -8.56 -7.68 1.45
CA LEU A 135 -8.50 -9.06 0.93
C LEU A 135 -8.37 -9.08 -0.59
N ASP A 136 -9.07 -8.19 -1.30
CA ASP A 136 -8.93 -8.02 -2.74
C ASP A 136 -7.59 -7.33 -3.02
N PRO A 137 -6.68 -7.97 -3.81
CA PRO A 137 -5.39 -7.38 -4.15
C PRO A 137 -5.51 -6.00 -4.80
N ARG A 138 -6.53 -5.79 -5.64
CA ARG A 138 -6.75 -4.49 -6.31
C ARG A 138 -7.23 -3.43 -5.33
N ALA A 139 -8.05 -3.79 -4.35
CA ALA A 139 -8.43 -2.87 -3.29
C ALA A 139 -7.23 -2.51 -2.41
N ARG A 140 -6.38 -3.48 -2.07
CA ARG A 140 -5.16 -3.24 -1.30
C ARG A 140 -4.18 -2.32 -2.03
N ASP A 141 -3.93 -2.55 -3.31
CA ASP A 141 -3.07 -1.68 -4.12
C ASP A 141 -3.62 -0.26 -4.23
N ARG A 142 -4.95 -0.12 -4.37
CA ARG A 142 -5.63 1.18 -4.31
C ARG A 142 -5.47 1.85 -2.95
N ALA A 143 -5.57 1.12 -1.85
CA ALA A 143 -5.37 1.66 -0.50
C ALA A 143 -3.94 2.20 -0.33
N LEU A 144 -2.93 1.46 -0.79
CA LEU A 144 -1.53 1.91 -0.78
C LEU A 144 -1.28 3.10 -1.71
N ALA A 145 -1.92 3.13 -2.88
CA ALA A 145 -1.82 4.26 -3.81
C ALA A 145 -2.43 5.54 -3.21
N VAL A 146 -3.60 5.44 -2.59
CA VAL A 146 -4.26 6.55 -1.90
C VAL A 146 -3.40 7.03 -0.71
N ARG A 147 -2.84 6.10 0.07
CA ARG A 147 -1.91 6.44 1.15
C ARG A 147 -0.75 7.29 0.64
N ARG A 148 -0.11 6.91 -0.46
CA ARG A 148 0.99 7.67 -1.07
C ARG A 148 0.57 9.08 -1.45
N GLN A 149 -0.60 9.21 -2.09
CA GLN A 149 -1.13 10.52 -2.47
C GLN A 149 -1.41 11.39 -1.24
N LEU A 150 -1.94 10.82 -0.15
CA LEU A 150 -2.10 11.55 1.12
C LEU A 150 -0.74 12.00 1.70
N CYS A 151 0.28 11.14 1.69
CA CYS A 151 1.63 11.51 2.11
C CYS A 151 2.23 12.64 1.24
N ASP A 152 1.99 12.61 -0.09
CA ASP A 152 2.41 13.69 -0.99
C ASP A 152 1.70 15.01 -0.67
N TYR A 153 0.40 14.98 -0.35
CA TYR A 153 -0.31 16.16 0.15
C TYR A 153 0.25 16.64 1.49
N ALA A 154 0.53 15.75 2.45
CA ALA A 154 1.13 16.14 3.73
C ALA A 154 2.51 16.78 3.54
N ARG A 155 3.33 16.26 2.60
CA ARG A 155 4.62 16.86 2.21
C ARG A 155 4.42 18.26 1.63
N MET A 156 3.48 18.42 0.69
CA MET A 156 3.17 19.72 0.08
C MET A 156 2.67 20.75 1.08
N VAL A 157 1.77 20.35 1.98
CA VAL A 157 1.24 21.17 3.07
C VAL A 157 2.37 21.65 3.98
N ARG A 158 3.31 20.78 4.37
CA ARG A 158 4.50 21.17 5.16
C ARG A 158 5.41 22.14 4.43
N LEU A 159 5.64 21.94 3.14
CA LEU A 159 6.45 22.84 2.32
C LEU A 159 5.81 24.23 2.15
N ALA A 160 4.48 24.27 1.95
CA ALA A 160 3.72 25.52 1.93
C ALA A 160 3.81 26.25 3.27
N GLY A 161 3.67 25.51 4.39
CA GLY A 161 3.87 26.04 5.73
C GLY A 161 5.28 26.56 5.98
N ALA A 162 6.32 25.83 5.58
CA ALA A 162 7.70 26.28 5.69
C ALA A 162 7.97 27.58 4.90
N SER A 163 7.24 27.77 3.80
CA SER A 163 7.34 28.96 2.95
C SER A 163 6.55 30.16 3.51
N ASN A 164 5.59 29.92 4.41
CA ASN A 164 4.80 30.93 5.11
C ASN A 164 4.91 30.75 6.64
N PRO A 165 5.92 31.36 7.28
CA PRO A 165 6.17 31.19 8.72
C PRO A 165 4.99 31.55 9.62
N ALA A 166 4.13 32.49 9.19
CA ALA A 166 3.00 32.96 9.99
C ALA A 166 1.86 31.93 10.03
N ALA A 167 1.63 31.22 8.92
CA ALA A 167 0.65 30.13 8.83
C ALA A 167 1.25 28.73 9.07
N ASN A 168 2.58 28.61 9.23
CA ASN A 168 3.28 27.33 9.39
C ASN A 168 2.65 26.41 10.45
N PRO A 169 2.27 26.88 11.66
CA PRO A 169 1.65 26.01 12.66
C PRO A 169 0.31 25.41 12.20
N ALA A 170 -0.49 26.16 11.43
CA ALA A 170 -1.77 25.67 10.90
C ALA A 170 -1.57 24.63 9.80
N TYR A 171 -0.63 24.87 8.88
CA TYR A 171 -0.23 23.89 7.87
C TYR A 171 0.34 22.61 8.51
N ARG A 172 1.19 22.71 9.53
CA ARG A 172 1.75 21.51 10.20
C ARG A 172 0.67 20.67 10.88
N ARG A 173 -0.32 21.28 11.53
CA ARG A 173 -1.47 20.53 12.10
C ARG A 173 -2.25 19.77 11.03
N LEU A 174 -2.56 20.42 9.91
CA LEU A 174 -3.20 19.75 8.77
C LEU A 174 -2.37 18.56 8.27
N ALA A 175 -1.06 18.75 8.08
CA ALA A 175 -0.17 17.69 7.62
C ALA A 175 -0.12 16.51 8.60
N GLN A 176 -0.13 16.78 9.90
CA GLN A 176 -0.17 15.76 10.96
C GLN A 176 -1.49 14.98 10.93
N GLY A 177 -2.62 15.65 10.69
CA GLY A 177 -3.91 15.00 10.49
C GLY A 177 -3.89 14.06 9.27
N ILE A 178 -3.35 14.53 8.14
CA ILE A 178 -3.22 13.74 6.91
C ILE A 178 -2.32 12.51 7.11
N ASP A 179 -1.16 12.69 7.76
CA ASP A 179 -0.26 11.60 8.15
C ASP A 179 -0.97 10.54 9.00
N THR A 180 -1.76 10.97 9.97
CA THR A 180 -2.52 10.10 10.86
C THR A 180 -3.52 9.27 10.05
N ALA A 181 -4.28 9.91 9.15
CA ALA A 181 -5.20 9.20 8.26
C ALA A 181 -4.48 8.21 7.34
N ALA A 182 -3.33 8.59 6.78
CA ALA A 182 -2.51 7.73 5.93
C ALA A 182 -1.98 6.50 6.69
N ALA A 183 -1.55 6.66 7.95
CA ALA A 183 -1.16 5.56 8.81
C ALA A 183 -2.35 4.64 9.14
N LEU A 184 -3.53 5.21 9.42
CA LEU A 184 -4.74 4.45 9.70
C LEU A 184 -5.23 3.62 8.50
N ILE A 185 -4.92 4.00 7.25
CA ILE A 185 -5.17 3.16 6.07
C ILE A 185 -4.41 1.84 6.17
N LEU A 186 -3.14 1.85 6.60
CA LEU A 186 -2.34 0.63 6.77
C LEU A 186 -2.91 -0.24 7.90
N VAL A 187 -3.26 0.38 9.02
CA VAL A 187 -3.86 -0.30 10.17
C VAL A 187 -5.20 -0.94 9.78
N ALA A 188 -6.10 -0.20 9.16
CA ALA A 188 -7.41 -0.70 8.73
C ALA A 188 -7.29 -1.85 7.72
N SER A 189 -6.33 -1.76 6.78
CA SER A 189 -6.04 -2.84 5.83
C SER A 189 -5.54 -4.10 6.56
N GLY A 190 -4.67 -3.93 7.56
CA GLY A 190 -4.18 -5.03 8.39
C GLY A 190 -5.26 -5.64 9.28
N GLU A 191 -6.16 -4.84 9.85
CA GLU A 191 -7.32 -5.31 10.62
C GLU A 191 -8.25 -6.16 9.75
N ALA A 192 -8.59 -5.69 8.55
CA ALA A 192 -9.43 -6.43 7.60
C ALA A 192 -8.83 -7.80 7.25
N LEU A 193 -7.51 -7.88 7.07
CA LEU A 193 -6.82 -9.16 6.83
C LEU A 193 -6.81 -10.06 8.07
N ALA A 194 -6.61 -9.49 9.27
CA ALA A 194 -6.54 -10.24 10.52
C ALA A 194 -7.90 -10.80 10.95
N GLU A 195 -9.01 -10.11 10.68
CA GLU A 195 -10.38 -10.57 10.95
C GLU A 195 -10.76 -11.80 10.13
N LEU A 196 -10.21 -11.92 8.93
CA LEU A 196 -10.34 -13.09 8.08
C LEU A 196 -9.45 -14.25 8.55
N GLY A 197 -8.77 -14.12 9.68
CA GLY A 197 -7.98 -15.21 10.26
C GLY A 197 -6.81 -15.67 9.39
N ILE A 198 -6.44 -14.86 8.39
CA ILE A 198 -5.17 -14.93 7.68
C ILE A 198 -4.12 -14.60 8.73
N ALA A 199 -3.18 -15.50 8.95
CA ALA A 199 -2.11 -15.25 9.89
C ALA A 199 -0.77 -15.77 9.37
N GLY A 200 0.27 -14.94 9.53
CA GLY A 200 1.68 -15.32 9.64
C GLY A 200 2.23 -16.44 8.74
N GLY A 201 1.80 -16.56 7.49
CA GLY A 201 2.25 -17.63 6.57
C GLY A 201 1.18 -18.25 5.67
N GLN A 202 -0.07 -17.84 5.84
CA GLN A 202 -1.17 -18.29 4.99
C GLN A 202 -1.18 -17.59 3.62
N ILE A 203 -1.65 -18.30 2.60
CA ILE A 203 -1.84 -17.78 1.24
C ILE A 203 -2.78 -16.58 1.31
N VAL A 204 -2.23 -15.41 0.97
CA VAL A 204 -3.01 -14.24 0.60
C VAL A 204 -2.98 -14.21 -0.91
N LEU A 205 -4.11 -13.97 -1.57
CA LEU A 205 -4.14 -13.98 -3.03
C LEU A 205 -3.40 -12.75 -3.58
N THR A 206 -2.76 -12.86 -4.75
CA THR A 206 -2.20 -11.72 -5.49
C THR A 206 -3.08 -11.28 -6.66
N ALA A 207 -4.08 -12.10 -7.03
CA ALA A 207 -5.07 -11.78 -8.06
C ALA A 207 -6.51 -11.94 -7.51
N PRO A 208 -7.47 -11.14 -8.00
CA PRO A 208 -8.88 -11.31 -7.65
C PRO A 208 -9.46 -12.61 -8.27
N VAL A 209 -10.52 -13.14 -7.66
CA VAL A 209 -11.14 -14.41 -8.05
C VAL A 209 -11.58 -14.44 -9.53
N GLY A 210 -12.17 -13.35 -10.03
CA GLY A 210 -12.56 -13.27 -11.46
C GLY A 210 -11.37 -13.33 -12.42
N GLU A 211 -10.20 -12.87 -11.98
CA GLU A 211 -8.96 -12.99 -12.77
C GLU A 211 -8.39 -14.41 -12.69
N LEU A 212 -8.54 -15.10 -11.56
CA LEU A 212 -8.20 -16.53 -11.46
C LEU A 212 -9.01 -17.39 -12.43
N GLN A 213 -10.31 -17.10 -12.59
CA GLN A 213 -11.16 -17.77 -13.57
C GLN A 213 -10.64 -17.56 -15.00
N ALA A 214 -10.31 -16.32 -15.37
CA ALA A 214 -9.72 -16.03 -16.68
C ALA A 214 -8.36 -16.74 -16.89
N ARG A 215 -7.51 -16.80 -15.86
CA ARG A 215 -6.23 -17.53 -15.91
C ARG A 215 -6.45 -19.03 -16.06
N ARG A 216 -7.45 -19.61 -15.37
CA ARG A 216 -7.85 -21.02 -15.50
C ARG A 216 -8.30 -21.34 -16.93
N ASP A 217 -9.12 -20.49 -17.53
CA ASP A 217 -9.57 -20.69 -18.91
C ASP A 217 -8.41 -20.58 -19.91
N ALA A 218 -7.48 -19.65 -19.69
CA ALA A 218 -6.27 -19.54 -20.49
C ALA A 218 -5.40 -20.80 -20.43
N ILE A 219 -5.28 -21.44 -19.26
CA ILE A 219 -4.57 -22.73 -19.10
C ILE A 219 -5.28 -23.84 -19.88
N VAL A 220 -6.60 -23.95 -19.77
CA VAL A 220 -7.39 -24.97 -20.49
C VAL A 220 -7.25 -24.78 -22.01
N ILE A 221 -7.31 -23.55 -22.50
CA ILE A 221 -7.10 -23.24 -23.93
C ILE A 221 -5.67 -23.58 -24.36
N ALA A 222 -4.66 -23.26 -23.54
CA ALA A 222 -3.27 -23.59 -23.83
C ALA A 222 -3.07 -25.12 -23.91
N LEU A 223 -3.71 -25.87 -23.01
CA LEU A 223 -3.66 -27.33 -22.99
C LEU A 223 -4.37 -27.95 -24.21
N ARG A 224 -5.55 -27.45 -24.59
CA ARG A 224 -6.23 -27.86 -25.84
C ARG A 224 -5.39 -27.59 -27.08
N THR A 225 -4.72 -26.44 -27.11
CA THR A 225 -3.81 -26.08 -28.20
C THR A 225 -2.61 -27.04 -28.26
N LEU A 226 -2.05 -27.42 -27.11
CA LEU A 226 -0.94 -28.38 -27.01
C LEU A 226 -1.35 -29.80 -27.44
N ASN A 227 -2.55 -30.24 -27.02
CA ASN A 227 -3.12 -31.54 -27.36
C ASN A 227 -3.67 -31.59 -28.79
N GLY A 228 -3.77 -30.45 -29.46
CA GLY A 228 -4.26 -30.34 -30.83
C GLY A 228 -5.77 -30.49 -30.98
N THR A 229 -6.52 -30.27 -29.91
CA THR A 229 -7.99 -30.35 -29.88
C THR A 229 -8.67 -28.99 -30.03
N ALA A 230 -7.89 -27.91 -30.18
CA ALA A 230 -8.41 -26.56 -30.40
C ALA A 230 -8.73 -26.28 -31.89
N ASP A 231 -9.87 -25.65 -32.16
CA ASP A 231 -10.24 -25.18 -33.50
C ASP A 231 -9.24 -24.13 -34.00
N GLY A 232 -8.65 -24.36 -35.17
CA GLY A 232 -7.68 -23.44 -35.80
C GLY A 232 -6.19 -23.76 -35.56
N ALA A 233 -5.86 -24.88 -34.90
CA ALA A 233 -4.47 -25.28 -34.62
C ALA A 233 -3.61 -25.70 -35.86
N GLY A 234 -4.12 -25.51 -37.08
CA GLY A 234 -3.59 -26.13 -38.32
C GLY A 234 -2.18 -25.70 -38.74
N ASP A 235 -1.76 -24.46 -38.46
CA ASP A 235 -0.50 -23.90 -38.99
C ASP A 235 0.69 -23.92 -37.99
N ASP A 236 0.44 -24.00 -36.66
CA ASP A 236 1.48 -24.03 -35.61
C ASP A 236 1.85 -25.46 -35.14
N PHE A 237 1.17 -26.47 -35.67
CA PHE A 237 1.09 -27.85 -35.14
C PHE A 237 2.42 -28.65 -35.06
N PRO A 238 3.39 -28.54 -36.00
CA PRO A 238 4.54 -29.44 -36.02
C PRO A 238 5.42 -29.36 -34.77
N ARG A 239 5.60 -28.16 -34.21
CA ARG A 239 6.42 -27.92 -33.00
C ARG A 239 5.64 -28.19 -31.71
N GLY A 240 4.32 -28.07 -31.73
CA GLY A 240 3.43 -28.42 -30.62
C GLY A 240 3.50 -29.92 -30.28
N VAL A 241 3.34 -30.78 -31.29
CA VAL A 241 3.39 -32.25 -31.12
C VAL A 241 4.77 -32.72 -30.67
N TYR A 242 5.84 -32.17 -31.24
CA TYR A 242 7.21 -32.47 -30.81
C TYR A 242 7.44 -32.06 -29.35
N GLY A 243 6.96 -30.86 -28.97
CA GLY A 243 6.98 -30.39 -27.60
C GLY A 243 6.25 -31.34 -26.65
N LEU A 244 5.01 -31.70 -26.96
CA LEU A 244 4.19 -32.61 -26.15
C LEU A 244 4.89 -33.97 -25.99
N ARG A 245 5.41 -34.57 -27.07
CA ARG A 245 6.15 -35.83 -27.00
C ARG A 245 7.38 -35.73 -26.09
N THR A 246 8.11 -34.62 -26.17
CA THR A 246 9.30 -34.39 -25.34
C THR A 246 8.92 -34.23 -23.88
N LEU A 247 7.85 -33.49 -23.58
CA LEU A 247 7.31 -33.33 -22.22
C LEU A 247 6.86 -34.68 -21.64
N LEU A 248 6.07 -35.46 -22.39
CA LEU A 248 5.62 -36.79 -21.98
C LEU A 248 6.79 -37.74 -21.69
N HIS A 249 7.83 -37.71 -22.52
CA HIS A 249 9.02 -38.52 -22.33
C HIS A 249 9.76 -38.12 -21.06
N ARG A 250 9.98 -36.82 -20.84
CA ARG A 250 10.65 -36.31 -19.63
C ARG A 250 9.90 -36.59 -18.35
N LEU A 251 8.57 -36.44 -18.34
CA LEU A 251 7.77 -36.78 -17.16
C LEU A 251 7.92 -38.25 -16.80
N ARG A 252 7.99 -39.15 -17.79
CA ARG A 252 8.21 -40.59 -17.57
C ARG A 252 9.63 -40.91 -17.12
N GLU A 253 10.64 -40.34 -17.77
CA GLU A 253 12.05 -40.58 -17.42
C GLU A 253 12.44 -39.97 -16.06
N GLY A 254 11.86 -38.83 -15.71
CA GLY A 254 12.05 -38.17 -14.42
C GLY A 254 11.28 -38.79 -13.26
N GLY A 255 10.57 -39.90 -13.48
CA GLY A 255 9.78 -40.58 -12.44
C GLY A 255 8.51 -39.84 -12.01
N ASN A 256 8.09 -38.82 -12.76
CA ASN A 256 6.91 -37.99 -12.48
C ASN A 256 5.69 -38.45 -13.29
N ALA A 257 5.45 -39.76 -13.37
CA ALA A 257 4.38 -40.33 -14.18
C ALA A 257 2.98 -39.90 -13.70
N GLU A 258 2.84 -39.55 -12.42
CA GLU A 258 1.62 -39.00 -11.84
C GLU A 258 1.24 -37.64 -12.42
N LEU A 259 2.22 -36.84 -12.87
CA LEU A 259 1.98 -35.53 -13.46
C LEU A 259 1.38 -35.62 -14.86
N LEU A 260 1.44 -36.78 -15.51
CA LEU A 260 0.79 -37.01 -16.80
C LEU A 260 -0.73 -36.82 -16.72
N ALA A 261 -1.33 -37.10 -15.55
CA ALA A 261 -2.76 -36.87 -15.32
C ALA A 261 -3.13 -35.39 -15.42
N TYR A 262 -2.20 -34.47 -15.16
CA TYR A 262 -2.44 -33.02 -15.28
C TYR A 262 -2.37 -32.52 -16.73
N LEU A 263 -1.96 -33.37 -17.68
CA LEU A 263 -2.09 -33.06 -19.12
C LEU A 263 -3.47 -33.42 -19.68
N ASP A 264 -4.31 -34.07 -18.86
CA ASP A 264 -5.74 -34.24 -19.15
C ASP A 264 -6.51 -32.98 -18.78
N GLU A 265 -7.37 -32.54 -19.70
CA GLU A 265 -8.13 -31.31 -19.54
C GLU A 265 -9.07 -31.35 -18.33
N THR A 266 -9.73 -32.49 -18.09
CA THR A 266 -10.73 -32.63 -17.04
C THR A 266 -10.07 -32.54 -15.66
N ILE A 267 -8.93 -33.21 -15.50
CA ILE A 267 -8.18 -33.24 -14.23
C ILE A 267 -7.56 -31.87 -13.95
N MET A 268 -6.96 -31.24 -14.96
CA MET A 268 -6.43 -29.87 -14.84
C MET A 268 -7.54 -28.89 -14.46
N ALA A 269 -8.63 -28.85 -15.24
CA ALA A 269 -9.76 -27.96 -15.01
C ALA A 269 -10.34 -28.12 -13.59
N ARG A 270 -10.64 -29.35 -13.18
CA ARG A 270 -11.16 -29.62 -11.83
C ARG A 270 -10.21 -29.16 -10.73
N THR A 271 -8.90 -29.41 -10.88
CA THR A 271 -7.93 -28.98 -9.87
C THR A 271 -7.86 -27.45 -9.75
N LEU A 272 -7.92 -26.75 -10.89
CA LEU A 272 -7.94 -25.28 -10.91
C LEU A 272 -9.25 -24.74 -10.31
N ASP A 273 -10.38 -25.37 -10.63
CA ASP A 273 -11.70 -25.00 -10.11
C ASP A 273 -11.78 -25.22 -8.59
N ASP A 274 -11.26 -26.33 -8.07
CA ASP A 274 -11.18 -26.60 -6.62
C ASP A 274 -10.38 -25.51 -5.89
N LEU A 275 -9.23 -25.08 -6.46
CA LEU A 275 -8.42 -23.99 -5.91
C LEU A 275 -9.15 -22.63 -5.94
N ILE A 276 -9.90 -22.36 -7.02
CA ILE A 276 -10.71 -21.15 -7.15
C ILE A 276 -11.87 -21.17 -6.15
N ASP A 277 -12.53 -22.30 -5.94
CA ASP A 277 -13.64 -22.43 -5.00
C ASP A 277 -13.19 -22.21 -3.55
N TYR A 278 -12.00 -22.69 -3.19
CA TYR A 278 -11.40 -22.36 -1.89
C TYR A 278 -11.12 -20.86 -1.73
N ALA A 279 -10.70 -20.19 -2.81
CA ALA A 279 -10.44 -18.74 -2.84
C ALA A 279 -11.72 -17.88 -2.88
N ALA A 280 -12.78 -18.34 -3.54
CA ALA A 280 -14.05 -17.63 -3.73
C ALA A 280 -14.84 -17.51 -2.42
N ASN A 281 -14.64 -18.47 -1.51
CA ASN A 281 -15.20 -18.44 -0.17
C ASN A 281 -14.37 -17.50 0.73
N GLY A 282 -14.43 -16.18 0.46
CA GLY A 282 -13.70 -15.10 1.15
C GLY A 282 -14.01 -14.90 2.65
N THR A 283 -14.49 -15.96 3.30
CA THR A 283 -14.60 -16.09 4.76
C THR A 283 -13.25 -16.55 5.32
N GLY A 284 -12.98 -16.23 6.59
CA GLY A 284 -11.74 -16.69 7.21
C GLY A 284 -11.60 -18.21 7.32
N ARG A 285 -12.71 -18.95 7.29
CA ARG A 285 -12.69 -20.41 7.18
C ARG A 285 -12.23 -20.87 5.80
N GLY A 286 -12.70 -20.24 4.72
CA GLY A 286 -12.30 -20.57 3.35
C GLY A 286 -10.81 -20.34 3.12
N MET A 287 -10.27 -19.21 3.59
CA MET A 287 -8.83 -18.92 3.49
C MET A 287 -7.95 -19.91 4.29
N ARG A 288 -8.44 -20.38 5.45
CA ARG A 288 -7.77 -21.46 6.20
C ARG A 288 -7.82 -22.81 5.48
N VAL A 289 -8.93 -23.12 4.83
CA VAL A 289 -9.04 -24.33 3.99
C VAL A 289 -8.11 -24.23 2.79
N LEU A 290 -8.07 -23.07 2.11
CA LEU A 290 -7.16 -22.81 1.01
C LEU A 290 -5.71 -23.02 1.44
N SER A 291 -5.26 -22.39 2.53
CA SER A 291 -3.88 -22.55 3.01
C SER A 291 -3.52 -23.98 3.42
N ALA A 292 -4.49 -24.77 3.91
CA ALA A 292 -4.25 -26.17 4.26
C ALA A 292 -4.28 -27.12 3.04
N ALA A 293 -5.16 -26.88 2.07
CA ALA A 293 -5.44 -27.81 0.98
C ALA A 293 -4.71 -27.47 -0.33
N ALA A 294 -4.33 -26.21 -0.55
CA ALA A 294 -3.75 -25.77 -1.83
C ALA A 294 -2.29 -26.19 -2.04
N ALA A 295 -1.55 -26.49 -0.97
CA ALA A 295 -0.10 -26.77 -1.07
C ALA A 295 0.24 -27.92 -2.02
N VAL A 296 -0.51 -29.03 -1.96
CA VAL A 296 -0.25 -30.21 -2.80
C VAL A 296 -0.62 -29.96 -4.27
N PRO A 297 -1.84 -29.47 -4.61
CA PRO A 297 -2.17 -29.09 -5.97
C PRO A 297 -1.19 -28.07 -6.57
N LEU A 298 -0.81 -27.02 -5.82
CA LEU A 298 0.14 -26.01 -6.30
C LEU A 298 1.53 -26.60 -6.55
N ALA A 299 2.01 -27.51 -5.70
CA ALA A 299 3.27 -28.22 -5.93
C ALA A 299 3.22 -29.09 -7.20
N HIS A 300 2.09 -29.72 -7.48
CA HIS A 300 1.93 -30.50 -8.72
C HIS A 300 1.92 -29.59 -9.96
N LEU A 301 1.17 -28.50 -9.93
CA LEU A 301 1.13 -27.51 -11.02
C LEU A 301 2.52 -26.89 -11.26
N THR A 302 3.26 -26.60 -10.19
CA THR A 302 4.65 -26.07 -10.27
C THR A 302 5.57 -27.07 -10.96
N ARG A 303 5.54 -28.34 -10.53
CA ARG A 303 6.34 -29.40 -11.19
C ARG A 303 5.98 -29.60 -12.66
N VAL A 304 4.70 -29.47 -13.02
CA VAL A 304 4.26 -29.49 -14.43
C VAL A 304 4.83 -28.29 -15.20
N ALA A 305 4.75 -27.09 -14.63
CA ALA A 305 5.26 -25.86 -15.24
C ALA A 305 6.80 -25.92 -15.44
N GLU A 306 7.54 -26.42 -14.45
CA GLU A 306 9.00 -26.63 -14.54
C GLU A 306 9.35 -27.65 -15.62
N ALA A 307 8.70 -28.82 -15.60
CA ALA A 307 8.93 -29.87 -16.59
C ALA A 307 8.64 -29.40 -18.03
N ALA A 308 7.63 -28.54 -18.21
CA ALA A 308 7.31 -27.93 -19.48
C ALA A 308 8.28 -26.79 -19.85
N GLY A 309 8.72 -25.98 -18.89
CA GLY A 309 9.67 -24.88 -19.09
C GLY A 309 11.02 -25.35 -19.61
N ASP A 310 11.51 -26.50 -19.12
CA ASP A 310 12.78 -27.05 -19.60
C ASP A 310 12.71 -27.57 -21.05
N VAL A 311 11.51 -27.78 -21.59
CA VAL A 311 11.26 -28.24 -22.97
C VAL A 311 11.14 -27.05 -23.95
N ASP A 312 10.99 -25.82 -23.43
CA ASP A 312 10.60 -24.58 -24.13
C ASP A 312 11.54 -24.07 -25.24
N ARG A 313 12.46 -24.90 -25.75
CA ARG A 313 13.31 -24.54 -26.89
C ARG A 313 12.52 -24.56 -28.21
N GLY A 314 11.62 -23.59 -28.37
CA GLY A 314 11.02 -23.19 -29.66
C GLY A 314 9.60 -23.69 -29.96
N SER A 315 8.83 -24.16 -28.97
CA SER A 315 7.43 -24.56 -29.14
C SER A 315 6.46 -23.54 -28.52
N PRO A 316 5.77 -22.71 -29.33
CA PRO A 316 4.87 -21.67 -28.82
C PRO A 316 3.74 -22.20 -27.92
N ALA A 317 3.28 -23.43 -28.16
CA ALA A 317 2.24 -24.06 -27.35
C ALA A 317 2.72 -24.39 -25.92
N ILE A 318 3.98 -24.84 -25.79
CA ILE A 318 4.59 -25.08 -24.47
C ILE A 318 4.88 -23.77 -23.76
N SER A 319 5.41 -22.76 -24.46
CA SER A 319 5.63 -21.43 -23.88
C SER A 319 4.32 -20.83 -23.35
N ARG A 320 3.22 -21.01 -24.08
CA ARG A 320 1.89 -20.55 -23.64
C ARG A 320 1.41 -21.30 -22.40
N LEU A 321 1.50 -22.63 -22.38
CA LEU A 321 1.11 -23.43 -21.22
C LEU A 321 1.93 -23.07 -19.98
N THR A 322 3.25 -23.00 -20.11
CA THR A 322 4.17 -22.66 -19.01
C THR A 322 3.89 -21.26 -18.45
N HIS A 323 3.73 -20.26 -19.31
CA HIS A 323 3.46 -18.89 -18.86
C HIS A 323 2.09 -18.74 -18.19
N THR A 324 1.05 -19.35 -18.75
CA THR A 324 -0.30 -19.32 -18.14
C THR A 324 -0.35 -20.07 -16.80
N LEU A 325 0.33 -21.21 -16.68
CA LEU A 325 0.47 -21.93 -15.41
C LEU A 325 1.25 -21.11 -14.38
N ALA A 326 2.38 -20.52 -14.76
CA ALA A 326 3.18 -19.68 -13.87
C ALA A 326 2.34 -18.51 -13.32
N LEU A 327 1.61 -17.79 -14.18
CA LEU A 327 0.72 -16.72 -13.75
C LEU A 327 -0.35 -17.22 -12.78
N PHE A 328 -0.96 -18.39 -13.00
CA PHE A 328 -1.95 -18.92 -12.06
C PHE A 328 -1.31 -19.28 -10.72
N ILE A 329 -0.15 -19.94 -10.71
CA ILE A 329 0.56 -20.34 -9.48
C ILE A 329 0.99 -19.12 -8.67
N ASP A 330 1.52 -18.09 -9.33
CA ASP A 330 1.94 -16.83 -8.70
C ASP A 330 0.77 -16.12 -7.98
N ALA A 331 -0.47 -16.44 -8.37
CA ALA A 331 -1.66 -15.92 -7.70
C ALA A 331 -1.83 -16.40 -6.24
N PHE A 332 -1.21 -17.53 -5.89
CA PHE A 332 -1.31 -18.21 -4.60
C PHE A 332 0.01 -18.19 -3.80
N GLN A 333 1.06 -17.55 -4.31
CA GLN A 333 2.31 -17.36 -3.55
C GLN A 333 2.17 -16.26 -2.49
N GLN A 334 3.20 -16.08 -1.63
CA GLN A 334 3.21 -15.03 -0.61
C GLN A 334 2.91 -13.67 -1.24
N SER A 335 1.82 -13.05 -0.81
CA SER A 335 1.29 -11.86 -1.45
C SER A 335 1.82 -10.59 -0.79
N PRO A 336 2.02 -9.52 -1.59
CA PRO A 336 2.27 -8.18 -1.08
C PRO A 336 1.24 -7.82 -0.01
N GLY A 337 1.66 -7.24 1.12
CA GLY A 337 0.73 -6.81 2.17
C GLY A 337 0.40 -7.85 3.25
N HIS A 338 0.97 -9.06 3.21
CA HIS A 338 0.87 -9.99 4.35
C HIS A 338 1.41 -9.37 5.66
N ARG A 339 2.38 -8.45 5.56
CA ARG A 339 2.95 -7.69 6.69
C ARG A 339 2.03 -6.61 7.27
N LEU A 340 0.95 -6.25 6.59
CA LEU A 340 -0.01 -5.24 7.08
C LEU A 340 -0.62 -5.65 8.44
N GLN A 341 -0.78 -6.95 8.67
CA GLN A 341 -1.25 -7.48 9.96
C GLN A 341 -0.33 -7.13 11.12
N VAL A 342 0.98 -7.05 10.84
CA VAL A 342 2.01 -6.73 11.83
C VAL A 342 1.94 -5.26 12.23
N ILE A 343 1.53 -4.38 11.31
CA ILE A 343 1.24 -2.97 11.62
C ILE A 343 -0.02 -2.87 12.50
N ALA A 344 -1.07 -3.63 12.17
CA ALA A 344 -2.34 -3.53 12.88
C ALA A 344 -2.33 -4.17 14.28
N ARG A 345 -1.63 -5.30 14.45
CA ARG A 345 -1.69 -6.12 15.67
C ARG A 345 -0.30 -6.62 16.11
N PRO A 346 0.70 -5.74 16.30
CA PRO A 346 2.08 -6.15 16.58
C PRO A 346 2.21 -6.99 17.86
N ALA A 347 1.51 -6.62 18.94
CA ALA A 347 1.56 -7.34 20.20
C ALA A 347 0.95 -8.75 20.11
N LEU A 348 -0.19 -8.90 19.41
CA LEU A 348 -0.88 -10.19 19.30
C LEU A 348 -0.10 -11.20 18.46
N LEU A 349 0.57 -10.74 17.39
CA LEU A 349 1.43 -11.59 16.57
C LEU A 349 2.69 -12.00 17.34
N ARG A 350 3.27 -11.12 18.16
CA ARG A 350 4.44 -11.45 19.00
C ARG A 350 4.16 -12.53 20.05
N ILE A 351 2.92 -12.64 20.55
CA ILE A 351 2.51 -13.64 21.53
C ILE A 351 2.19 -15.01 20.86
N GLY A 352 2.22 -15.08 19.52
CA GLY A 352 2.05 -16.33 18.77
C GLY A 352 0.60 -16.86 18.71
N GLN A 353 -0.39 -16.09 19.16
CA GLN A 353 -1.79 -16.52 19.22
C GLN A 353 -2.43 -16.75 17.85
N GLN A 354 -1.85 -16.23 16.77
CA GLN A 354 -2.38 -16.39 15.42
C GLN A 354 -1.65 -17.46 14.58
N GLY A 355 -0.82 -18.31 15.19
CA GLY A 355 -0.15 -19.40 14.46
C GLY A 355 1.30 -19.04 14.14
N SER A 356 2.16 -20.03 14.33
CA SER A 356 3.63 -20.02 14.30
C SER A 356 4.27 -18.87 13.52
N GLY A 357 5.05 -18.06 14.25
CA GLY A 357 5.87 -17.00 13.68
C GLY A 357 6.81 -17.51 12.61
N ILE A 358 6.48 -17.21 11.36
CA ILE A 358 7.53 -16.98 10.37
C ILE A 358 8.39 -15.86 10.95
N ARG A 359 9.68 -16.16 11.16
CA ARG A 359 10.70 -15.14 11.41
C ARG A 359 10.84 -14.32 10.14
N ASP A 360 9.95 -13.35 10.00
CA ASP A 360 10.02 -12.34 8.97
C ASP A 360 10.79 -11.16 9.55
N ASP A 361 12.09 -11.12 9.24
CA ASP A 361 12.99 -10.04 9.63
C ASP A 361 12.52 -8.72 8.98
N GLY A 362 11.95 -8.79 7.78
CA GLY A 362 11.36 -7.63 7.11
C GLY A 362 10.14 -7.08 7.85
N ALA A 363 9.26 -7.94 8.37
CA ALA A 363 8.15 -7.53 9.23
C ALA A 363 8.62 -6.90 10.54
N SER A 364 9.66 -7.47 11.16
CA SER A 364 10.24 -6.94 12.41
C SER A 364 10.85 -5.55 12.18
N ARG A 365 11.56 -5.35 11.06
CA ARG A 365 12.07 -4.04 10.65
C ARG A 365 10.93 -3.06 10.37
N LEU A 366 9.86 -3.49 9.69
CA LEU A 366 8.70 -2.66 9.38
C LEU A 366 8.06 -2.09 10.66
N VAL A 367 7.89 -2.89 11.72
CA VAL A 367 7.40 -2.38 13.02
C VAL A 367 8.33 -1.30 13.57
N GLY A 368 9.64 -1.57 13.60
CA GLY A 368 10.63 -0.59 14.05
C GLY A 368 10.61 0.70 13.22
N LEU A 369 10.37 0.61 11.90
CA LEU A 369 10.24 1.79 11.03
C LEU A 369 9.00 2.60 11.36
N VAL A 370 7.85 1.96 11.58
CA VAL A 370 6.59 2.65 11.95
C VAL A 370 6.74 3.35 13.30
N GLU A 371 7.34 2.69 14.29
CA GLU A 371 7.61 3.26 15.61
C GLU A 371 8.58 4.46 15.51
N ALA A 372 9.74 4.27 14.86
CA ALA A 372 10.74 5.32 14.71
C ALA A 372 10.24 6.51 13.87
N ARG A 373 9.37 6.27 12.88
CA ARG A 373 8.69 7.32 12.11
C ARG A 373 7.73 8.12 12.98
N GLY A 374 6.98 7.47 13.86
CA GLY A 374 6.10 8.13 14.83
C GLY A 374 6.87 9.05 15.77
N ASP A 375 7.97 8.54 16.33
CA ASP A 375 8.89 9.31 17.17
C ASP A 375 9.49 10.49 16.42
N LEU A 376 9.92 10.28 15.17
CA LEU A 376 10.51 11.33 14.35
C LEU A 376 9.51 12.49 14.16
N VAL A 377 8.26 12.22 13.77
CA VAL A 377 7.26 13.28 13.56
C VAL A 377 7.04 14.13 14.81
N GLN A 378 6.88 13.49 15.97
CA GLN A 378 6.67 14.20 17.23
C GLN A 378 7.85 15.12 17.56
N ARG A 379 9.07 14.66 17.27
CA ARG A 379 10.29 15.45 17.49
C ARG A 379 10.39 16.62 16.53
N VAL A 380 10.12 16.40 15.24
CA VAL A 380 10.19 17.44 14.21
C VAL A 380 9.17 18.54 14.50
N ASP A 381 7.93 18.19 14.84
CA ASP A 381 6.91 19.18 15.15
C ASP A 381 7.24 19.97 16.42
N CYS A 382 7.87 19.34 17.41
CA CYS A 382 8.35 20.02 18.62
C CYS A 382 9.52 20.97 18.34
N LEU A 383 10.47 20.60 17.47
CA LEU A 383 11.65 21.41 17.13
C LEU A 383 11.30 22.56 16.16
N MET A 384 10.35 22.36 15.24
CA MET A 384 10.03 23.30 14.15
C MET A 384 8.82 24.21 14.44
N GLY A 385 8.22 24.12 15.63
CA GLY A 385 6.97 24.81 15.96
C GLY A 385 7.09 26.32 16.24
N CYS A 386 8.29 26.87 16.47
CA CYS A 386 8.41 28.15 17.22
C CYS A 386 9.23 29.29 16.59
N ASP A 387 9.81 29.21 15.38
CA ASP A 387 10.68 30.32 14.91
C ASP A 387 10.80 30.50 13.39
N CYS A 388 11.05 31.77 12.98
CA CYS A 388 11.01 32.25 11.59
C CYS A 388 12.39 32.38 10.91
N GLU A 389 13.47 31.77 11.43
CA GLU A 389 14.82 31.95 10.88
C GLU A 389 15.04 31.14 9.58
N ARG A 390 15.60 31.78 8.53
CA ARG A 390 15.78 31.14 7.19
C ARG A 390 16.52 29.81 7.21
N GLN A 391 17.52 29.67 8.08
CA GLN A 391 18.30 28.43 8.21
C GLN A 391 17.47 27.27 8.81
N ARG A 392 16.54 27.58 9.71
CA ARG A 392 15.58 26.60 10.24
C ARG A 392 14.57 26.17 9.17
N ILE A 393 14.21 27.05 8.24
CA ILE A 393 13.32 26.72 7.11
C ILE A 393 13.98 25.71 6.17
N ALA A 394 15.27 25.89 5.83
CA ALA A 394 16.00 24.92 5.02
C ALA A 394 16.12 23.55 5.72
N GLY A 395 16.45 23.54 7.01
CA GLY A 395 16.46 22.33 7.84
C GLY A 395 15.09 21.64 7.90
N GLN A 396 14.02 22.40 8.15
CA GLN A 396 12.64 21.92 8.16
C GLN A 396 12.30 21.23 6.83
N ILE A 397 12.59 21.87 5.69
CA ILE A 397 12.31 21.33 4.35
C ILE A 397 13.01 19.99 4.14
N VAL A 398 14.27 19.87 4.54
CA VAL A 398 15.08 18.65 4.39
C VAL A 398 14.54 17.53 5.27
N VAL A 399 14.26 17.82 6.54
CA VAL A 399 13.76 16.84 7.50
C VAL A 399 12.36 16.37 7.14
N ASP A 400 11.47 17.28 6.73
CA ASP A 400 10.14 16.93 6.24
C ASP A 400 10.23 16.11 4.92
N GLY A 401 11.29 16.28 4.13
CA GLY A 401 11.56 15.48 2.92
C GLY A 401 12.08 14.09 3.24
N LEU A 402 12.88 13.97 4.31
CA LEU A 402 13.31 12.67 4.83
C LEU A 402 12.12 11.88 5.38
N LEU A 403 11.21 12.56 6.09
CA LEU A 403 9.98 11.95 6.59
C LEU A 403 9.14 11.33 5.46
N ALA A 404 8.96 12.06 4.35
CA ALA A 404 8.29 11.53 3.16
C ALA A 404 9.04 10.32 2.55
N GLY A 405 10.37 10.35 2.57
CA GLY A 405 11.20 9.21 2.18
C GLY A 405 11.01 7.98 3.09
N ILE A 406 10.86 8.18 4.40
CA ILE A 406 10.59 7.10 5.36
C ILE A 406 9.19 6.52 5.15
N ASP A 407 8.18 7.35 4.88
CA ASP A 407 6.84 6.87 4.51
C ASP A 407 6.85 6.01 3.24
N ARG A 408 7.74 6.34 2.30
CA ARG A 408 7.98 5.54 1.10
C ARG A 408 8.73 4.24 1.41
N ALA A 409 9.67 4.26 2.35
CA ALA A 409 10.34 3.05 2.83
C ALA A 409 9.34 2.09 3.52
N ILE A 410 8.42 2.61 4.34
CA ILE A 410 7.34 1.84 4.96
C ILE A 410 6.49 1.16 3.87
N ASP A 411 6.11 1.89 2.82
CA ASP A 411 5.36 1.31 1.68
C ASP A 411 6.12 0.21 0.94
N LEU A 412 7.44 0.32 0.83
CA LEU A 412 8.25 -0.72 0.18
C LEU A 412 8.30 -1.98 1.05
N TYR A 413 8.44 -1.82 2.37
CA TYR A 413 8.41 -2.94 3.31
C TYR A 413 7.03 -3.60 3.42
N THR A 414 5.92 -2.85 3.27
CA THR A 414 4.56 -3.44 3.30
C THR A 414 4.29 -4.33 2.09
N VAL A 415 4.80 -3.98 0.91
CA VAL A 415 4.64 -4.80 -0.32
C VAL A 415 5.70 -5.90 -0.46
N GLY A 416 6.78 -5.83 0.32
CA GLY A 416 7.84 -6.82 0.32
C GLY A 416 7.36 -8.21 0.72
N THR A 417 7.87 -9.23 0.02
CA THR A 417 7.48 -10.64 0.18
C THR A 417 8.62 -11.53 0.69
N ASP A 418 9.87 -11.04 0.73
CA ASP A 418 11.02 -11.82 1.18
C ASP A 418 11.11 -11.85 2.72
N PRO A 419 10.99 -13.02 3.38
CA PRO A 419 11.04 -13.14 4.84
C PRO A 419 12.33 -12.61 5.47
N ASP A 420 13.48 -12.69 4.78
CA ASP A 420 14.75 -12.18 5.30
C ASP A 420 14.86 -10.63 5.18
N GLY A 421 13.85 -10.02 4.54
CA GLY A 421 13.80 -8.61 4.21
C GLY A 421 14.91 -8.21 3.23
N GLN A 422 15.24 -9.11 2.29
CA GLN A 422 16.28 -8.93 1.26
C GLN A 422 15.69 -8.85 -0.16
N GLY A 423 14.38 -8.65 -0.27
CA GLY A 423 13.68 -8.51 -1.54
C GLY A 423 14.01 -7.19 -2.24
N ASP A 424 13.59 -7.09 -3.50
CA ASP A 424 13.79 -5.85 -4.27
C ASP A 424 13.16 -4.62 -3.61
N PRO A 425 11.93 -4.67 -3.02
CA PRO A 425 11.37 -3.53 -2.30
C PRO A 425 12.24 -3.07 -1.11
N GLU A 426 12.72 -4.00 -0.29
CA GLU A 426 13.57 -3.70 0.88
C GLU A 426 14.93 -3.17 0.46
N ARG A 427 15.50 -3.71 -0.63
CA ARG A 427 16.73 -3.18 -1.23
C ARG A 427 16.56 -1.75 -1.74
N ARG A 428 15.40 -1.41 -2.32
CA ARG A 428 15.09 -0.03 -2.73
C ARG A 428 14.98 0.89 -1.52
N ALA A 429 14.41 0.41 -0.42
CA ALA A 429 14.26 1.19 0.81
C ALA A 429 15.60 1.61 1.45
N VAL A 430 16.71 0.91 1.13
CA VAL A 430 18.07 1.31 1.53
C VAL A 430 18.41 2.74 1.08
N ALA A 431 17.88 3.20 -0.06
CA ALA A 431 18.09 4.57 -0.53
C ALA A 431 17.77 5.61 0.55
N TYR A 432 16.66 5.43 1.25
CA TYR A 432 16.24 6.31 2.34
C TYR A 432 17.10 6.13 3.59
N GLY A 433 17.61 4.92 3.84
CA GLY A 433 18.60 4.67 4.90
C GLY A 433 19.95 5.36 4.66
N LEU A 434 20.39 5.45 3.40
CA LEU A 434 21.58 6.21 3.02
C LEU A 434 21.36 7.71 3.24
N LEU A 435 20.19 8.25 2.87
CA LEU A 435 19.85 9.64 3.16
C LEU A 435 19.85 9.93 4.68
N CYS A 436 19.28 9.05 5.50
CA CYS A 436 19.38 9.15 6.97
C CYS A 436 20.83 9.11 7.45
N THR A 437 21.67 8.23 6.87
CA THR A 437 23.08 8.08 7.25
C THR A 437 23.88 9.34 6.97
N VAL A 438 23.68 9.93 5.78
CA VAL A 438 24.35 11.18 5.40
C VAL A 438 23.89 12.32 6.31
N LEU A 439 22.59 12.44 6.57
CA LEU A 439 22.08 13.46 7.50
C LEU A 439 22.64 13.29 8.91
N CYS A 440 22.74 12.06 9.43
CA CYS A 440 23.40 11.79 10.71
C CYS A 440 24.86 12.23 10.72
N GLY A 441 25.60 12.01 9.62
CA GLY A 441 26.98 12.48 9.48
C GLY A 441 27.09 13.98 9.71
N PHE A 442 26.24 14.75 9.03
CA PHE A 442 26.19 16.21 9.19
C PHE A 442 25.81 16.65 10.61
N ILE A 443 24.85 15.97 11.25
CA ILE A 443 24.48 16.31 12.63
C ILE A 443 25.62 15.99 13.60
N SER A 444 26.31 14.86 13.45
CA SER A 444 27.44 14.51 14.32
C SER A 444 28.64 15.44 14.16
N GLU A 445 28.91 15.92 12.94
CA GLU A 445 29.93 16.95 12.71
C GLU A 445 29.58 18.27 13.42
N ALA A 446 28.31 18.67 13.38
CA ALA A 446 27.81 19.87 14.07
C ALA A 446 27.77 19.74 15.60
N GLU A 447 27.62 18.52 16.14
CA GLU A 447 27.66 18.24 17.59
C GLU A 447 29.09 18.27 18.17
N HIS A 448 30.15 18.38 17.34
CA HIS A 448 31.51 18.50 17.87
C HIS A 448 31.64 19.80 18.68
N PRO A 449 31.98 19.72 19.98
CA PRO A 449 31.66 20.77 20.93
C PRO A 449 32.54 22.00 20.74
N ARG A 450 31.93 23.13 20.37
CA ARG A 450 32.33 24.43 20.91
C ARG A 450 31.74 24.56 22.31
N ASN A 451 32.42 23.97 23.30
CA ASN A 451 32.25 24.22 24.75
C ASN A 451 30.82 24.52 25.23
N ALA A 452 29.90 23.56 25.15
CA ALA A 452 28.62 23.66 25.88
C ALA A 452 28.79 23.00 27.25
N ALA A 453 28.80 23.80 28.31
CA ALA A 453 28.99 23.34 29.68
C ALA A 453 27.86 22.37 30.12
N ASP A 454 28.24 21.25 30.74
CA ASP A 454 27.35 20.20 31.24
C ASP A 454 26.37 20.66 32.35
N ASP A 455 26.52 21.88 32.87
CA ASP A 455 25.70 22.43 33.96
C ASP A 455 24.33 22.99 33.51
N ALA A 456 24.01 22.95 32.20
CA ALA A 456 22.80 23.57 31.64
C ALA A 456 21.55 22.67 31.63
N ALA A 457 21.57 21.49 32.27
CA ALA A 457 20.51 20.47 32.17
C ALA A 457 19.10 20.94 32.61
N GLU A 458 19.00 21.98 33.45
CA GLU A 458 17.72 22.56 33.87
C GLU A 458 17.27 23.81 33.08
N THR A 459 18.14 24.35 32.21
CA THR A 459 17.81 25.51 31.39
C THR A 459 17.01 25.12 30.14
N GLU A 460 16.27 26.08 29.56
CA GLU A 460 15.57 25.91 28.28
C GLU A 460 16.50 25.39 27.17
N ILE A 461 17.76 25.84 27.18
CA ILE A 461 18.83 25.38 26.28
C ILE A 461 19.12 23.89 26.48
N GLY A 462 19.19 23.42 27.74
CA GLY A 462 19.37 22.00 28.06
C GLY A 462 18.26 21.11 27.52
N ARG A 463 17.00 21.58 27.52
CA ARG A 463 15.86 20.85 26.95
C ARG A 463 15.94 20.77 25.43
N VAL A 464 16.31 21.86 24.75
CA VAL A 464 16.49 21.89 23.29
C VAL A 464 17.61 20.94 22.88
N LEU A 465 18.76 20.97 23.57
CA LEU A 465 19.88 20.05 23.30
C LEU A 465 19.50 18.58 23.53
N ALA A 466 18.75 18.28 24.59
CA ALA A 466 18.25 16.93 24.83
C ALA A 466 17.28 16.46 23.72
N GLN A 467 16.45 17.36 23.20
CA GLN A 467 15.54 17.05 22.10
C GLN A 467 16.29 16.83 20.77
N ALA A 468 17.31 17.65 20.48
CA ALA A 468 18.18 17.49 19.32
C ALA A 468 18.95 16.16 19.35
N ARG A 469 19.51 15.77 20.51
CA ARG A 469 20.16 14.46 20.68
C ARG A 469 19.21 13.30 20.43
N ARG A 470 17.99 13.36 20.96
CA ARG A 470 16.99 12.31 20.73
C ARG A 470 16.53 12.26 19.27
N PHE A 471 16.44 13.43 18.61
CA PHE A 471 16.17 13.51 17.17
C PHE A 471 17.29 12.85 16.36
N HIS A 472 18.54 13.12 16.70
CA HIS A 472 19.71 12.47 16.11
C HIS A 472 19.67 10.93 16.31
N GLU A 473 19.36 10.46 17.53
CA GLU A 473 19.21 9.04 17.83
C GLU A 473 18.13 8.37 16.98
N THR A 474 16.97 9.01 16.83
CA THR A 474 15.89 8.49 15.98
C THR A 474 16.31 8.37 14.50
N ILE A 475 16.99 9.39 13.93
CA ILE A 475 17.51 9.30 12.55
C ILE A 475 18.54 8.17 12.43
N ARG A 476 19.40 8.02 13.43
CA ARG A 476 20.43 6.96 13.46
C ARG A 476 19.80 5.57 13.50
N ASP A 477 18.73 5.39 14.26
CA ASP A 477 18.01 4.12 14.32
C ASP A 477 17.27 3.80 13.02
N LEU A 478 16.65 4.80 12.39
CA LEU A 478 16.09 4.68 11.04
C LEU A 478 17.17 4.28 10.01
N ALA A 479 18.34 4.92 10.05
CA ALA A 479 19.47 4.57 9.19
C ALA A 479 19.89 3.11 9.39
N ARG A 480 20.01 2.64 10.65
CA ARG A 480 20.37 1.25 10.96
C ARG A 480 19.34 0.25 10.44
N LEU A 481 18.04 0.52 10.66
CA LEU A 481 16.94 -0.34 10.19
C LEU A 481 16.94 -0.45 8.66
N LEU A 482 17.13 0.65 7.95
CA LEU A 482 17.03 0.70 6.48
C LEU A 482 18.31 0.25 5.76
N VAL A 483 19.49 0.44 6.34
CA VAL A 483 20.77 0.00 5.73
C VAL A 483 21.09 -1.46 6.07
N GLY A 484 20.41 -2.06 7.05
CA GLY A 484 20.56 -3.48 7.41
C GLY A 484 20.60 -4.44 6.21
N PRO A 485 19.62 -4.40 5.28
CA PRO A 485 19.60 -5.25 4.09
C PRO A 485 20.87 -5.14 3.23
N TRP A 486 21.38 -3.91 3.04
CA TRP A 486 22.58 -3.64 2.24
C TRP A 486 23.84 -4.32 2.77
N ARG A 487 24.00 -4.40 4.10
CA ARG A 487 25.18 -5.01 4.72
C ARG A 487 25.27 -6.51 4.45
N HIS A 488 24.13 -7.15 4.24
CA HIS A 488 24.01 -8.60 4.05
C HIS A 488 23.62 -8.99 2.61
N ALA A 489 23.56 -8.03 1.68
CA ALA A 489 23.17 -8.28 0.31
C ALA A 489 24.21 -9.16 -0.41
N ALA A 490 23.83 -10.39 -0.77
CA ALA A 490 24.65 -11.32 -1.55
C ALA A 490 24.91 -10.80 -2.98
N ASP A 491 23.95 -10.07 -3.57
CA ASP A 491 24.03 -9.47 -4.91
C ASP A 491 24.13 -7.94 -4.82
N ARG A 492 25.34 -7.45 -4.47
CA ARG A 492 25.62 -6.01 -4.38
C ARG A 492 25.35 -5.25 -5.68
N PRO A 493 25.74 -5.72 -6.89
CA PRO A 493 25.51 -4.98 -8.13
C PRO A 493 24.02 -4.71 -8.41
N ARG A 494 23.13 -5.67 -8.18
CA ARG A 494 21.69 -5.45 -8.31
C ARG A 494 21.17 -4.45 -7.29
N THR A 495 21.56 -4.60 -6.03
CA THR A 495 21.14 -3.70 -4.94
C THR A 495 21.57 -2.26 -5.22
N ILE A 496 22.80 -2.03 -5.70
CA ILE A 496 23.29 -0.71 -6.09
C ILE A 496 22.40 -0.09 -7.18
N ARG A 497 22.05 -0.85 -8.24
CA ARG A 497 21.18 -0.35 -9.32
C ARG A 497 19.80 0.06 -8.80
N LEU A 498 19.20 -0.76 -7.94
CA LEU A 498 17.89 -0.48 -7.35
C LEU A 498 17.92 0.77 -6.47
N VAL A 499 18.91 0.89 -5.59
CA VAL A 499 19.09 2.06 -4.72
C VAL A 499 19.31 3.34 -5.53
N ARG A 500 20.17 3.31 -6.54
CA ARG A 500 20.39 4.45 -7.43
C ARG A 500 19.10 4.88 -8.13
N SER A 501 18.32 3.93 -8.63
CA SER A 501 17.05 4.23 -9.28
C SER A 501 16.08 4.94 -8.32
N GLU A 502 16.06 4.54 -7.05
CA GLU A 502 15.18 5.14 -6.04
C GLU A 502 15.67 6.51 -5.56
N LEU A 503 16.98 6.70 -5.38
CA LEU A 503 17.56 8.03 -5.09
C LEU A 503 17.25 9.03 -6.21
N PHE A 504 17.33 8.59 -7.47
CA PHE A 504 16.96 9.42 -8.62
C PHE A 504 15.47 9.77 -8.68
N ALA A 505 14.61 8.81 -8.35
CA ALA A 505 13.17 9.05 -8.29
C ALA A 505 12.83 10.04 -7.17
N TYR A 506 13.43 9.87 -5.99
CA TYR A 506 13.31 10.78 -4.86
C TYR A 506 13.77 12.20 -5.21
N TRP A 507 14.96 12.36 -5.78
CA TRP A 507 15.49 13.67 -6.19
C TRP A 507 14.56 14.39 -7.18
N ARG A 508 14.01 13.68 -8.16
CA ARG A 508 13.07 14.26 -9.13
C ARG A 508 11.76 14.69 -8.48
N ALA A 509 11.21 13.86 -7.59
CA ALA A 509 9.99 14.17 -6.87
C ALA A 509 10.17 15.41 -5.97
N GLU A 510 11.23 15.44 -5.16
CA GLU A 510 11.55 16.59 -4.31
C GLU A 510 11.79 17.87 -5.12
N GLY A 511 12.49 17.78 -6.25
CA GLY A 511 12.65 18.91 -7.15
C GLY A 511 11.32 19.48 -7.64
N HIS A 512 10.36 18.61 -7.98
CA HIS A 512 9.02 19.03 -8.39
C HIS A 512 8.25 19.71 -7.25
N TRP A 513 8.31 19.15 -6.04
CA TRP A 513 7.63 19.72 -4.87
C TRP A 513 8.19 21.08 -4.47
N LEU A 514 9.51 21.25 -4.50
CA LEU A 514 10.15 22.54 -4.24
C LEU A 514 9.77 23.62 -5.27
N ASP A 515 9.52 23.23 -6.52
CA ASP A 515 9.07 24.14 -7.57
C ASP A 515 7.57 24.48 -7.46
N ALA A 516 6.77 23.58 -6.90
CA ALA A 516 5.32 23.75 -6.76
C ALA A 516 4.91 24.48 -5.47
N ALA A 517 5.54 24.19 -4.34
CA ALA A 517 5.14 24.67 -3.02
C ALA A 517 5.06 26.20 -2.86
N PRO A 518 5.94 27.03 -3.47
CA PRO A 518 5.87 28.49 -3.34
C PRO A 518 4.55 29.09 -3.83
N ARG A 519 3.81 28.39 -4.71
CA ARG A 519 2.51 28.84 -5.22
C ARG A 519 1.42 28.89 -4.14
N PHE A 520 1.65 28.23 -3.01
CA PHE A 520 0.68 28.08 -1.93
C PHE A 520 1.05 28.89 -0.67
N ALA A 521 2.09 29.72 -0.73
CA ALA A 521 2.60 30.45 0.42
C ALA A 521 1.92 31.82 0.66
N GLY A 522 1.14 32.35 -0.28
CA GLY A 522 0.65 33.74 -0.28
C GLY A 522 1.78 34.77 -0.51
N ALA A 523 1.43 36.05 -0.73
CA ALA A 523 2.40 37.11 -1.08
C ALA A 523 3.57 37.32 -0.08
N CYS A 524 3.48 36.81 1.14
CA CYS A 524 4.55 36.94 2.14
C CYS A 524 5.61 35.84 1.99
N THR A 525 6.21 35.72 0.80
CA THR A 525 7.36 34.84 0.60
C THR A 525 8.62 35.48 1.20
N ILE A 526 9.51 34.63 1.73
CA ILE A 526 10.82 34.99 2.33
C ILE A 526 11.70 35.88 1.43
N ALA A 527 11.37 35.97 0.14
CA ALA A 527 11.99 36.87 -0.83
C ALA A 527 11.75 38.36 -0.55
N ASP A 528 10.59 38.75 0.01
CA ASP A 528 10.18 40.16 0.11
C ASP A 528 10.58 40.87 1.40
N ARG A 529 11.04 40.15 2.43
CA ARG A 529 11.71 40.80 3.56
C ARG A 529 13.18 41.05 3.20
N GLY A 530 13.39 42.19 2.55
CA GLY A 530 14.70 42.83 2.41
C GLY A 530 15.29 43.15 3.77
N VAL A 531 15.92 42.14 4.40
CA VAL A 531 16.86 42.36 5.51
C VAL A 531 18.13 42.97 4.91
N PRO A 532 18.64 44.11 5.42
CA PRO A 532 19.88 44.70 4.95
C PRO A 532 21.02 43.68 5.05
N GLY A 533 21.48 43.16 3.92
CA GLY A 533 22.48 42.08 3.84
C GLY A 533 22.17 41.00 2.79
N ALA A 534 20.90 40.85 2.37
CA ALA A 534 20.47 39.81 1.43
C ALA A 534 20.97 39.97 -0.03
N ARG A 535 21.61 41.09 -0.38
CA ARG A 535 22.23 41.27 -1.71
C ARG A 535 23.55 40.49 -1.89
N ALA A 536 24.09 39.86 -0.84
CA ALA A 536 25.35 39.12 -0.90
C ALA A 536 25.21 37.59 -1.04
N ALA A 537 24.06 37.00 -0.71
CA ALA A 537 23.84 35.56 -0.85
C ALA A 537 23.46 35.24 -2.30
N GLY A 538 24.45 34.87 -3.13
CA GLY A 538 24.20 34.42 -4.49
C GLY A 538 23.35 33.14 -4.54
N PRO A 539 22.78 32.77 -5.70
CA PRO A 539 21.95 31.57 -5.89
C PRO A 539 22.66 30.22 -5.58
N ARG A 540 23.93 30.27 -5.16
CA ARG A 540 24.77 29.14 -4.76
C ARG A 540 24.98 29.03 -3.25
N ASP A 541 24.39 29.91 -2.43
CA ASP A 541 24.54 29.84 -0.98
C ASP A 541 23.70 28.68 -0.38
N PRO A 542 24.33 27.57 0.04
CA PRO A 542 23.63 26.35 0.47
C PRO A 542 22.89 26.54 1.79
N VAL A 543 23.30 27.55 2.58
CA VAL A 543 22.68 27.95 3.85
C VAL A 543 21.20 28.34 3.66
N THR A 544 20.84 28.81 2.47
CA THR A 544 19.53 29.42 2.18
C THR A 544 18.74 28.74 1.06
N ASN A 545 19.35 27.79 0.34
CA ASN A 545 18.72 27.10 -0.78
C ASN A 545 18.45 25.61 -0.44
N PRO A 546 17.21 25.23 -0.08
CA PRO A 546 16.87 23.84 0.25
C PRO A 546 17.15 22.86 -0.90
N ARG A 547 17.10 23.32 -2.15
CA ARG A 547 17.44 22.51 -3.33
C ARG A 547 18.92 22.16 -3.36
N ALA A 548 19.79 23.07 -2.94
CA ALA A 548 21.22 22.82 -2.85
C ALA A 548 21.53 21.79 -1.76
N VAL A 549 20.92 21.93 -0.58
CA VAL A 549 21.08 20.97 0.52
C VAL A 549 20.61 19.57 0.13
N LEU A 550 19.41 19.43 -0.43
CA LEU A 550 18.91 18.13 -0.89
C LEU A 550 19.81 17.53 -1.97
N ARG A 551 20.35 18.35 -2.88
CA ARG A 551 21.31 17.88 -3.89
C ARG A 551 22.55 17.30 -3.24
N THR A 552 23.12 17.97 -2.25
CA THR A 552 24.31 17.50 -1.53
C THR A 552 24.03 16.19 -0.79
N LEU A 553 22.90 16.08 -0.10
CA LEU A 553 22.49 14.84 0.58
C LEU A 553 22.37 13.66 -0.41
N VAL A 554 21.72 13.89 -1.55
CA VAL A 554 21.55 12.88 -2.59
C VAL A 554 22.88 12.49 -3.22
N LEU A 555 23.76 13.45 -3.51
CA LEU A 555 25.09 13.20 -4.06
C LEU A 555 25.93 12.31 -3.13
N HIS A 556 25.98 12.61 -1.84
CA HIS A 556 26.69 11.75 -0.88
C HIS A 556 26.06 10.37 -0.74
N ALA A 557 24.72 10.27 -0.83
CA ALA A 557 24.07 8.97 -0.87
C ALA A 557 24.45 8.17 -2.14
N PHE A 558 24.65 8.83 -3.29
CA PHE A 558 25.19 8.21 -4.50
C PHE A 558 26.66 7.78 -4.33
N GLU A 559 27.50 8.63 -3.77
CA GLU A 559 28.91 8.33 -3.48
C GLU A 559 29.06 7.10 -2.58
N ALA A 560 28.19 6.94 -1.58
CA ALA A 560 28.14 5.76 -0.72
C ALA A 560 27.85 4.45 -1.49
N THR A 561 27.34 4.54 -2.72
CA THR A 561 27.15 3.37 -3.61
C THR A 561 28.35 3.07 -4.51
N GLY A 562 29.44 3.85 -4.44
CA GLY A 562 30.70 3.60 -5.13
C GLY A 562 30.82 4.13 -6.57
N ASP A 563 29.88 4.94 -7.06
CA ASP A 563 29.97 5.63 -8.36
C ASP A 563 28.92 6.75 -8.46
N VAL A 564 29.27 7.91 -9.02
CA VAL A 564 28.36 9.05 -9.21
C VAL A 564 27.80 9.02 -10.64
N PRO A 565 26.48 9.07 -10.86
CA PRO A 565 25.91 9.00 -12.21
C PRO A 565 26.31 10.17 -13.12
N ASP A 566 26.52 9.90 -14.41
CA ASP A 566 26.69 10.94 -15.44
C ASP A 566 25.48 11.89 -15.47
N GLY A 567 25.73 13.19 -15.27
CA GLY A 567 24.71 14.25 -15.18
C GLY A 567 24.47 14.80 -13.78
N LEU A 568 24.87 14.07 -12.74
CA LEU A 568 25.09 14.60 -11.40
C LEU A 568 26.59 14.89 -11.30
N VAL A 569 26.99 16.15 -11.52
CA VAL A 569 28.41 16.55 -11.38
C VAL A 569 28.88 16.07 -9.99
N PRO A 570 29.86 15.14 -9.91
CA PRO A 570 30.44 14.75 -8.63
C PRO A 570 30.94 16.01 -7.95
N LEU A 571 30.83 16.11 -6.63
CA LEU A 571 31.55 17.12 -5.88
C LEU A 571 33.06 16.77 -5.96
N THR A 572 33.68 17.01 -7.11
CA THR A 572 35.14 17.01 -7.26
C THR A 572 35.76 18.19 -6.51
N HIS A 573 34.94 19.07 -5.93
CA HIS A 573 35.34 19.91 -4.83
C HIS A 573 35.07 19.16 -3.53
N ARG A 574 36.13 18.93 -2.75
CA ARG A 574 36.04 18.98 -1.28
C ARG A 574 34.97 20.01 -0.96
N MET A 575 33.90 19.62 -0.24
CA MET A 575 32.85 20.52 0.20
C MET A 575 33.49 21.87 0.48
N THR A 576 33.10 22.88 -0.28
CA THR A 576 33.63 24.22 -0.01
C THR A 576 33.30 24.51 1.45
N ASP A 577 34.21 25.13 2.22
CA ASP A 577 33.99 25.38 3.65
C ASP A 577 32.60 26.01 3.90
N HIS A 578 32.06 26.74 2.91
CA HIS A 578 30.73 27.31 2.93
C HIS A 578 29.57 26.29 2.90
N GLU A 579 29.64 25.21 2.12
CA GLU A 579 28.66 24.12 2.08
C GLU A 579 28.67 23.28 3.34
N ALA A 580 29.87 23.02 3.87
CA ALA A 580 30.05 22.40 5.19
C ALA A 580 29.44 23.25 6.29
N VAL A 581 29.80 24.53 6.33
CA VAL A 581 29.27 25.50 7.31
C VAL A 581 27.75 25.65 7.16
N SER A 582 27.17 25.50 5.97
CA SER A 582 25.71 25.57 5.77
C SER A 582 24.97 24.41 6.42
N LEU A 583 25.46 23.20 6.20
CA LEU A 583 24.86 21.97 6.74
C LEU A 583 25.14 21.83 8.23
N GLU A 584 26.34 22.25 8.67
CA GLU A 584 26.70 22.41 10.08
C GLU A 584 25.80 23.45 10.75
N THR A 585 25.53 24.59 10.10
CA THR A 585 24.63 25.63 10.64
C THR A 585 23.19 25.15 10.70
N ILE A 586 22.71 24.41 9.70
CA ILE A 586 21.39 23.77 9.73
C ILE A 586 21.36 22.75 10.88
N ALA A 587 22.36 21.88 11.00
CA ALA A 587 22.45 20.87 12.03
C ALA A 587 22.66 21.41 13.46
N CYS A 588 23.34 22.55 13.64
CA CYS A 588 23.45 23.25 14.91
C CYS A 588 22.14 23.97 15.31
N ARG A 589 21.22 24.20 14.35
CA ARG A 589 19.96 24.93 14.54
C ARG A 589 18.72 24.03 14.54
N LEU A 590 18.83 22.84 13.97
CA LEU A 590 17.99 21.65 14.23
C LEU A 590 18.27 21.17 15.66
#